data_AF-A0A2G2VKE6-F1
#
_entry.id   AF-A0A2G2VKE6-F1
#
_cell.length_a   1.000
_cell.length_b   1.000
_cell.length_c   1.000
_cell.angle_alpha   90.00
_cell.angle_beta   90.00
_cell.angle_gamma   90.00
#
_symmetry.space_group_name_H-M   'P 1'
#
loop_
_entity.id
_entity.type
_entity.pdbx_description
1 polymer ?
#
loop_
_entity_poly.entity_id
_entity_poly.type
_entity_poly.pdbx_seq_one_letter_code
_entity_poly.pdbx_strand_id
1 'polypeptide(L)'
;MLARWAAYLERFNYLIVHKSGATNRVEDTLSRRASLMVSFEAELPGVDQIKELYENDEDFRKIWMKQMKGLPLENNFVVQDGYLLNGNHLCILRGSLRDKLIREMNSCNLSVHVGCDKTIANLEACYYWPQFQRDAGKFEKTCLVYQTYKGQVQNTGLYMPLPFPSAPWEDQSMDLILVLPRTRRGHDIV
;
A
#
# COMPACT_ATOMS: atom_id res chain seq x y z
N MET A 1 16.70 5.08 -3.48
CA MET A 1 16.49 3.72 -2.96
C MET A 1 17.59 2.71 -3.39
N LEU A 2 18.26 2.88 -4.54
CA LEU A 2 19.33 1.98 -5.01
C LEU A 2 20.69 2.10 -4.28
N ALA A 3 21.01 3.26 -3.69
CA ALA A 3 22.33 3.49 -3.10
C ALA A 3 22.62 2.68 -1.82
N ARG A 4 21.60 2.26 -1.06
CA ARG A 4 21.79 1.59 0.22
C ARG A 4 22.25 0.14 0.08
N TRP A 5 21.81 -0.53 -0.99
CA TRP A 5 22.13 -1.94 -1.25
C TRP A 5 23.50 -2.14 -1.90
N ALA A 6 24.05 -1.11 -2.54
CA ALA A 6 25.34 -1.16 -3.22
C ALA A 6 26.49 -1.52 -2.24
N ALA A 7 26.55 -0.85 -1.08
CA ALA A 7 27.60 -1.09 -0.08
C ALA A 7 27.52 -2.47 0.59
N TYR A 8 26.33 -3.09 0.63
CA TYR A 8 26.14 -4.43 1.18
C TYR A 8 26.58 -5.51 0.18
N LEU A 9 26.19 -5.36 -1.09
CA LEU A 9 26.51 -6.32 -2.16
C LEU A 9 27.99 -6.32 -2.53
N GLU A 10 28.71 -5.21 -2.34
CA GLU A 10 30.15 -5.09 -2.60
C GLU A 10 31.01 -6.06 -1.76
N ARG A 11 30.47 -6.59 -0.67
CA ARG A 11 31.17 -7.56 0.21
C ARG A 11 31.23 -8.98 -0.35
N PHE A 12 30.51 -9.26 -1.42
CA PHE A 12 30.40 -10.60 -1.99
C PHE A 12 30.95 -10.63 -3.42
N ASN A 13 31.56 -11.75 -3.79
CA ASN A 13 31.83 -12.04 -5.20
C ASN A 13 30.58 -12.66 -5.82
N TYR A 14 29.95 -11.96 -6.78
CA TYR A 14 28.75 -12.44 -7.45
C TYR A 14 28.83 -12.30 -8.97
N LEU A 15 28.05 -13.12 -9.66
CA LEU A 15 27.88 -13.09 -11.11
C LEU A 15 26.43 -12.75 -11.42
N ILE A 16 26.21 -11.67 -12.16
CA ILE A 16 24.88 -11.30 -12.64
C ILE A 16 24.58 -12.13 -13.88
N VAL A 17 23.65 -13.08 -13.77
CA VAL A 17 23.21 -13.93 -14.89
C VAL A 17 21.76 -13.62 -15.20
N HIS A 18 21.48 -13.17 -16.42
CA HIS A 18 20.13 -12.93 -16.89
C HIS A 18 19.37 -14.26 -17.09
N LYS A 19 18.22 -14.40 -16.45
CA LYS A 19 17.30 -15.53 -16.68
C LYS A 19 15.97 -15.03 -17.27
N SER A 20 15.52 -15.67 -18.34
CA SER A 20 14.24 -15.37 -18.97
C SER A 20 13.08 -15.69 -18.02
N GLY A 21 12.10 -14.79 -17.92
CA GLY A 21 10.99 -14.87 -16.96
C GLY A 21 10.18 -16.18 -17.00
N ALA A 22 10.11 -16.85 -18.16
CA ALA A 22 9.45 -18.15 -18.28
C ALA A 22 10.18 -19.30 -17.53
N THR A 23 11.50 -19.20 -17.38
CA THR A 23 12.34 -20.15 -16.63
C THR A 23 12.49 -19.78 -15.15
N ASN A 24 12.04 -18.58 -14.77
CA ASN A 24 12.20 -18.05 -13.41
C ASN A 24 10.99 -18.35 -12.50
N ARG A 25 10.42 -19.55 -12.61
CA ARG A 25 9.18 -19.92 -11.90
C ARG A 25 9.36 -20.07 -10.39
N VAL A 26 10.57 -20.35 -9.91
CA VAL A 26 10.86 -20.58 -8.49
C VAL A 26 11.30 -19.31 -7.77
N GLU A 27 11.99 -18.37 -8.43
CA GLU A 27 12.34 -17.10 -7.79
C GLU A 27 11.12 -16.23 -7.51
N ASP A 28 10.08 -16.22 -8.34
CA ASP A 28 8.97 -15.28 -8.11
C ASP A 28 8.25 -15.51 -6.77
N THR A 29 8.27 -16.75 -6.25
CA THR A 29 7.65 -17.09 -4.95
C THR A 29 8.63 -16.97 -3.77
N LEU A 30 9.88 -17.44 -3.93
CA LEU A 30 10.90 -17.38 -2.87
C LEU A 30 11.55 -15.99 -2.76
N SER A 31 11.80 -15.31 -3.88
CA SER A 31 12.32 -13.94 -3.92
C SER A 31 11.30 -12.94 -3.40
N ARG A 32 9.99 -13.14 -3.60
CA ARG A 32 8.98 -12.28 -2.96
C ARG A 32 8.91 -12.52 -1.46
N ARG A 33 8.96 -13.76 -0.97
CA ARG A 33 8.99 -14.06 0.48
C ARG A 33 10.25 -13.53 1.16
N ALA A 34 11.42 -13.75 0.56
CA ALA A 34 12.69 -13.23 1.06
C ALA A 34 12.75 -11.70 0.96
N SER A 35 12.26 -11.11 -0.15
CA SER A 35 12.17 -9.67 -0.30
C SER A 35 11.21 -9.07 0.73
N LEU A 36 10.07 -9.70 1.01
CA LEU A 36 9.11 -9.27 2.02
C LEU A 36 9.76 -9.25 3.41
N MET A 37 10.47 -10.30 3.80
CA MET A 37 11.20 -10.36 5.09
C MET A 37 12.34 -9.33 5.17
N VAL A 38 13.08 -9.13 4.09
CA VAL A 38 14.19 -8.17 4.04
C VAL A 38 13.69 -6.71 4.01
N SER A 39 12.57 -6.44 3.34
CA SER A 39 11.86 -5.16 3.48
C SER A 39 11.26 -5.01 4.86
N PHE A 40 10.83 -6.11 5.49
CA PHE A 40 10.25 -6.13 6.83
C PHE A 40 11.22 -5.54 7.87
N GLU A 41 12.43 -6.11 7.96
CA GLU A 41 13.48 -5.65 8.89
C GLU A 41 13.94 -4.21 8.59
N ALA A 42 13.84 -3.81 7.32
CA ALA A 42 14.28 -2.51 6.83
C ALA A 42 13.25 -1.38 6.98
N GLU A 43 11.96 -1.68 7.01
CA GLU A 43 10.86 -0.70 7.01
C GLU A 43 10.25 -0.51 8.40
N LEU A 44 10.36 -1.47 9.32
CA LEU A 44 9.72 -1.38 10.64
C LEU A 44 10.64 -1.87 11.77
N PRO A 45 11.32 -0.95 12.47
CA PRO A 45 12.07 -1.28 13.68
C PRO A 45 11.17 -1.93 14.73
N GLY A 46 11.50 -3.15 15.18
CA GLY A 46 10.85 -3.81 16.31
C GLY A 46 10.02 -5.06 15.99
N VAL A 47 10.03 -5.56 14.75
CA VAL A 47 9.30 -6.80 14.44
C VAL A 47 10.05 -8.08 14.79
N ASP A 48 11.34 -8.00 14.98
CA ASP A 48 12.10 -9.09 15.59
C ASP A 48 11.54 -9.49 16.96
N GLN A 49 10.93 -8.53 17.67
CA GLN A 49 10.31 -8.74 18.98
C GLN A 49 8.93 -9.42 18.89
N ILE A 50 8.32 -9.53 17.70
CA ILE A 50 7.01 -10.20 17.54
C ILE A 50 7.10 -11.70 17.83
N LYS A 51 8.25 -12.32 17.54
CA LYS A 51 8.44 -13.78 17.64
C LYS A 51 8.11 -14.31 19.04
N GLU A 52 8.52 -13.58 20.06
CA GLU A 52 8.34 -13.96 21.47
C GLU A 52 6.93 -13.65 22.00
N LEU A 53 6.15 -12.85 21.27
CA LEU A 53 4.87 -12.34 21.75
C LEU A 53 3.66 -13.14 21.24
N TYR A 54 3.83 -14.03 20.25
CA TYR A 54 2.75 -14.90 19.73
C TYR A 54 2.11 -15.79 20.81
N GLU A 55 2.87 -16.19 21.84
CA GLU A 55 2.35 -17.05 22.91
C GLU A 55 1.28 -16.35 23.77
N ASN A 56 1.36 -15.03 23.90
CA ASN A 56 0.48 -14.24 24.75
C ASN A 56 -0.61 -13.50 23.97
N ASP A 57 -0.61 -13.60 22.64
CA ASP A 57 -1.52 -12.86 21.77
C ASP A 57 -2.93 -13.47 21.71
N GLU A 58 -3.96 -12.64 21.82
CA GLU A 58 -5.34 -13.13 21.83
C GLU A 58 -5.79 -13.77 20.51
N ASP A 59 -5.25 -13.29 19.38
CA ASP A 59 -5.65 -13.71 18.05
C ASP A 59 -4.91 -15.00 17.62
N PHE A 60 -3.62 -15.10 17.96
CA PHE A 60 -2.73 -16.14 17.45
C PHE A 60 -2.27 -17.17 18.49
N ARG A 61 -2.42 -16.94 19.80
CA ARG A 61 -1.96 -17.88 20.85
C ARG A 61 -2.42 -19.30 20.63
N LYS A 62 -3.68 -19.51 20.25
CA LYS A 62 -4.23 -20.86 20.00
C LYS A 62 -3.53 -21.55 18.83
N ILE A 63 -3.24 -20.81 17.77
CA ILE A 63 -2.55 -21.29 16.56
C ILE A 63 -1.09 -21.61 16.92
N TRP A 64 -0.44 -20.70 17.65
CA TRP A 64 0.92 -20.87 18.14
C TRP A 64 1.08 -22.09 19.06
N MET A 65 0.16 -22.30 20.00
CA MET A 65 0.16 -23.47 20.88
C MET A 65 -0.07 -24.78 20.13
N LYS A 66 -0.91 -24.80 19.09
CA LYS A 66 -1.08 -25.99 18.23
C LYS A 66 0.22 -26.34 17.52
N GLN A 67 0.91 -25.34 16.98
CA GLN A 67 2.22 -25.53 16.35
C GLN A 67 3.24 -26.11 17.33
N MET A 68 3.34 -25.55 18.54
CA MET A 68 4.28 -26.03 19.57
C MET A 68 4.01 -27.46 20.01
N LYS A 69 2.76 -27.92 19.92
CA LYS A 69 2.34 -29.30 20.21
C LYS A 69 2.48 -30.25 19.01
N GLY A 70 2.97 -29.77 17.87
CA GLY A 70 3.09 -30.57 16.64
C GLY A 70 1.74 -30.98 16.04
N LEU A 71 0.65 -30.30 16.41
CA LEU A 71 -0.67 -30.55 15.84
C LEU A 71 -0.79 -29.87 14.46
N PRO A 72 -1.53 -30.46 13.52
CA PRO A 72 -1.79 -29.82 12.24
C PRO A 72 -2.49 -28.48 12.47
N LEU A 73 -1.93 -27.44 11.86
CA LEU A 73 -2.52 -26.11 11.85
C LEU A 73 -3.75 -26.12 10.92
N GLU A 74 -4.85 -25.54 11.40
CA GLU A 74 -6.04 -25.29 10.58
C GLU A 74 -5.79 -24.07 9.70
N ASN A 75 -6.30 -24.07 8.47
CA ASN A 75 -6.03 -23.05 7.44
C ASN A 75 -4.54 -22.97 7.03
N ASN A 76 -4.21 -22.14 6.04
CA ASN A 76 -2.89 -22.02 5.40
C ASN A 76 -1.79 -21.44 6.33
N PHE A 77 -1.86 -21.67 7.64
CA PHE A 77 -0.88 -21.15 8.59
C PHE A 77 0.40 -21.97 8.59
N VAL A 78 1.53 -21.27 8.54
CA VAL A 78 2.88 -21.86 8.56
C VAL A 78 3.77 -21.00 9.45
N VAL A 79 4.61 -21.64 10.27
CA VAL A 79 5.67 -20.93 10.99
C VAL A 79 6.97 -21.03 10.18
N GLN A 80 7.54 -19.89 9.85
CA GLN A 80 8.79 -19.78 9.10
C GLN A 80 9.69 -18.74 9.77
N ASP A 81 10.95 -19.11 10.06
CA ASP A 81 11.95 -18.23 10.69
C ASP A 81 11.50 -17.56 12.01
N GLY A 82 10.62 -18.24 12.74
CA GLY A 82 10.02 -17.76 13.99
C GLY A 82 8.81 -16.84 13.82
N TYR A 83 8.36 -16.59 12.59
CA TYR A 83 7.18 -15.81 12.28
C TYR A 83 6.00 -16.70 11.90
N LEU A 84 4.80 -16.28 12.30
CA LEU A 84 3.56 -16.93 11.87
C LEU A 84 3.07 -16.29 10.57
N LEU A 85 2.88 -17.11 9.54
CA LEU A 85 2.36 -16.70 8.23
C LEU A 85 1.00 -17.33 8.00
N ASN A 86 0.10 -16.62 7.32
CA ASN A 86 -1.14 -17.17 6.76
C ASN A 86 -1.06 -17.11 5.23
N GLY A 87 -0.76 -18.24 4.59
CA GLY A 87 -0.38 -18.30 3.19
C GLY A 87 0.95 -17.58 2.95
N ASN A 88 0.90 -16.39 2.36
CA ASN A 88 2.06 -15.53 2.14
C ASN A 88 2.04 -14.24 2.98
N HIS A 89 1.07 -14.10 3.88
CA HIS A 89 0.86 -12.88 4.67
C HIS A 89 1.44 -13.06 6.06
N LEU A 90 2.20 -12.08 6.55
CA LEU A 90 2.73 -12.10 7.91
C LEU A 90 1.63 -11.77 8.93
N CYS A 91 1.52 -12.61 9.97
CA CYS A 91 0.53 -12.43 11.02
C CYS A 91 0.97 -11.37 12.03
N ILE A 92 0.23 -10.27 12.11
CA ILE A 92 0.56 -9.13 12.98
C ILE A 92 -0.26 -9.18 14.28
N LEU A 93 0.45 -9.23 15.41
CA LEU A 93 -0.14 -9.28 16.75
C LEU A 93 -1.07 -8.10 17.05
N ARG A 94 -1.97 -8.31 18.01
CA ARG A 94 -2.84 -7.27 18.51
C ARG A 94 -2.02 -6.24 19.29
N GLY A 95 -2.11 -4.97 18.90
CA GLY A 95 -1.42 -3.88 19.60
C GLY A 95 -1.12 -2.69 18.70
N SER A 96 -0.26 -1.81 19.22
CA SER A 96 0.11 -0.56 18.56
C SER A 96 0.83 -0.74 17.23
N LEU A 97 1.34 -1.94 16.93
CA LEU A 97 1.99 -2.23 15.66
C LEU A 97 1.02 -2.19 14.48
N ARG A 98 -0.23 -2.65 14.64
CA ARG A 98 -1.26 -2.55 13.59
C ARG A 98 -1.53 -1.09 13.21
N ASP A 99 -1.67 -0.23 14.22
CA ASP A 99 -1.89 1.20 14.02
C ASP A 99 -0.67 1.87 13.37
N LYS A 100 0.55 1.49 13.77
CA LYS A 100 1.80 1.99 13.16
C LYS A 100 1.90 1.57 11.69
N LEU A 101 1.64 0.31 11.37
CA LEU A 101 1.61 -0.21 10.00
C LEU A 101 0.64 0.55 9.11
N ILE A 102 -0.59 0.72 9.60
CA ILE A 102 -1.61 1.47 8.87
C ILE A 102 -1.19 2.94 8.72
N ARG A 103 -0.56 3.57 9.72
CA ARG A 103 -0.12 4.98 9.67
C ARG A 103 1.08 5.21 8.76
N GLU A 104 2.15 4.44 8.91
CA GLU A 104 3.41 4.61 8.17
C GLU A 104 3.16 4.45 6.66
N MET A 105 2.42 3.41 6.26
CA MET A 105 2.14 3.20 4.84
C MET A 105 1.12 4.20 4.28
N ASN A 106 0.16 4.68 5.09
CA ASN A 106 -0.78 5.73 4.68
C ASN A 106 -0.26 7.16 4.87
N SER A 107 1.00 7.35 5.27
CA SER A 107 1.65 8.66 5.29
C SER A 107 1.87 9.11 3.86
N CYS A 108 0.80 9.65 3.27
CA CYS A 108 0.60 10.09 1.89
C CYS A 108 1.63 11.09 1.34
N ASN A 109 2.70 11.40 2.07
CA ASN A 109 3.75 12.33 1.63
C ASN A 109 4.76 11.69 0.65
N LEU A 110 4.88 10.36 0.61
CA LEU A 110 5.85 9.69 -0.28
C LEU A 110 5.23 9.16 -1.58
N SER A 111 3.91 9.25 -1.72
CA SER A 111 3.18 8.70 -2.85
C SER A 111 2.28 9.77 -3.47
N VAL A 112 2.92 10.65 -4.24
CA VAL A 112 2.21 11.63 -5.09
C VAL A 112 1.41 10.93 -6.22
N HIS A 113 1.50 9.60 -6.36
CA HIS A 113 0.89 8.85 -7.47
C HIS A 113 0.06 7.60 -7.10
N VAL A 114 0.20 7.04 -5.90
CA VAL A 114 -0.51 5.83 -5.48
C VAL A 114 -1.54 6.26 -4.42
N GLY A 115 -2.80 6.39 -4.84
CA GLY A 115 -3.90 6.77 -3.94
C GLY A 115 -4.04 5.82 -2.75
N CYS A 116 -4.61 6.32 -1.65
CA CYS A 116 -4.62 5.61 -0.37
C CYS A 116 -5.28 4.21 -0.43
N ASP A 117 -6.23 3.98 -1.33
CA ASP A 117 -6.88 2.67 -1.49
C ASP A 117 -5.90 1.58 -1.99
N LYS A 118 -4.96 1.97 -2.86
CA LYS A 118 -3.90 1.06 -3.33
C LYS A 118 -2.91 0.73 -2.20
N THR A 119 -2.74 1.63 -1.24
CA THR A 119 -1.89 1.39 -0.06
C THR A 119 -2.50 0.36 0.89
N ILE A 120 -3.81 0.43 1.14
CA ILE A 120 -4.51 -0.55 1.96
C ILE A 120 -4.49 -1.94 1.29
N ALA A 121 -4.67 -2.00 -0.02
CA ALA A 121 -4.54 -3.25 -0.77
C ALA A 121 -3.11 -3.83 -0.68
N ASN A 122 -2.07 -2.99 -0.69
CA ASN A 122 -0.69 -3.45 -0.50
C ASN A 122 -0.44 -3.97 0.92
N LEU A 123 -1.01 -3.32 1.94
CA LEU A 123 -0.97 -3.81 3.32
C LEU A 123 -1.63 -5.20 3.43
N GLU A 124 -2.81 -5.38 2.82
CA GLU A 124 -3.53 -6.65 2.81
C GLU A 124 -2.77 -7.76 2.05
N ALA A 125 -2.00 -7.40 1.03
CA ALA A 125 -1.16 -8.33 0.28
C ALA A 125 0.11 -8.78 1.03
N CYS A 126 0.51 -8.06 2.08
CA CYS A 126 1.72 -8.37 2.86
C CYS A 126 1.39 -8.90 4.26
N TYR A 127 0.29 -8.44 4.87
CA TYR A 127 -0.01 -8.64 6.28
C TYR A 127 -1.39 -9.23 6.50
N TYR A 128 -1.49 -10.00 7.57
CA TYR A 128 -2.73 -10.61 8.01
C TYR A 128 -2.96 -10.34 9.49
N TRP A 129 -4.18 -9.93 9.82
CA TRP A 129 -4.71 -10.04 11.16
C TRP A 129 -6.24 -10.10 11.14
N PRO A 130 -6.88 -10.67 12.17
CA PRO A 130 -8.33 -10.67 12.26
C PRO A 130 -8.87 -9.25 12.22
N GLN A 131 -9.90 -9.03 11.38
CA GLN A 131 -10.57 -7.73 11.26
C GLN A 131 -9.73 -6.59 10.65
N PHE A 132 -8.71 -6.91 9.83
CA PHE A 132 -7.92 -5.93 9.07
C PHE A 132 -8.76 -4.80 8.46
N GLN A 133 -9.80 -5.15 7.70
CA GLN A 133 -10.68 -4.19 7.02
C GLN A 133 -11.41 -3.25 7.99
N ARG A 134 -11.75 -3.73 9.19
CA ARG A 134 -12.38 -2.90 10.22
C ARG A 134 -11.40 -1.89 10.79
N ASP A 135 -10.16 -2.31 11.04
CA ASP A 135 -9.10 -1.45 11.56
C ASP A 135 -8.68 -0.39 10.53
N ALA A 136 -8.51 -0.80 9.27
CA ALA A 136 -8.26 0.10 8.15
C ALA A 136 -9.38 1.13 7.99
N GLY A 137 -10.65 0.69 7.96
CA GLY A 137 -11.80 1.59 7.87
C GLY A 137 -11.95 2.54 9.07
N LYS A 138 -11.53 2.13 10.27
CA LYS A 138 -11.48 3.01 11.45
C LYS A 138 -10.41 4.10 11.27
N PHE A 139 -9.26 3.75 10.72
CA PHE A 139 -8.19 4.70 10.42
C PHE A 139 -8.60 5.69 9.34
N GLU A 140 -9.21 5.24 8.24
CA GLU A 140 -9.74 6.12 7.18
C GLU A 140 -10.67 7.21 7.75
N LYS A 141 -11.50 6.83 8.73
CA LYS A 141 -12.44 7.75 9.39
C LYS A 141 -11.78 8.69 10.40
N THR A 142 -10.58 8.41 10.89
CA THR A 142 -9.88 9.25 11.88
C THR A 142 -8.75 10.08 11.26
N CYS A 143 -8.25 9.70 10.08
CA CYS A 143 -7.17 10.42 9.40
C CYS A 143 -7.70 11.59 8.57
N LEU A 144 -7.41 12.82 9.01
CA LEU A 144 -7.80 14.05 8.30
C LEU A 144 -7.19 14.13 6.88
N VAL A 145 -5.95 13.67 6.72
CA VAL A 145 -5.28 13.63 5.40
C VAL A 145 -6.05 12.74 4.43
N TYR A 146 -6.42 11.53 4.87
CA TYR A 146 -7.19 10.58 4.07
C TYR A 146 -8.57 11.15 3.71
N GLN A 147 -9.27 11.76 4.67
CA GLN A 147 -10.57 12.41 4.42
C GLN A 147 -10.50 13.55 3.41
N THR A 148 -9.42 14.34 3.46
CA THR A 148 -9.21 15.46 2.53
C THR A 148 -8.93 14.93 1.12
N TYR A 149 -8.12 13.87 0.99
CA TYR A 149 -7.79 13.25 -0.30
C TYR A 149 -8.94 12.50 -0.95
N LYS A 150 -9.74 11.76 -0.17
CA LYS A 150 -10.82 10.92 -0.73
C LYS A 150 -11.89 11.76 -1.42
N GLY A 151 -11.97 13.05 -1.07
CA GLY A 151 -12.98 13.97 -1.58
C GLY A 151 -14.38 13.50 -1.19
N GLN A 152 -15.28 14.43 -0.95
CA GLN A 152 -16.68 14.05 -0.93
C GLN A 152 -17.10 13.91 -2.40
N VAL A 153 -17.30 12.68 -2.89
CA VAL A 153 -18.04 12.47 -4.14
C VAL A 153 -19.49 12.83 -3.82
N GLN A 154 -19.78 14.13 -3.85
CA GLN A 154 -21.15 14.56 -3.93
C GLN A 154 -21.61 14.23 -5.33
N ASN A 155 -22.76 13.56 -5.46
CA ASN A 155 -23.53 13.62 -6.69
C ASN A 155 -23.97 15.08 -6.81
N THR A 156 -23.09 15.97 -7.30
CA THR A 156 -23.47 17.25 -7.87
C THR A 156 -24.54 16.87 -8.88
N GLY A 157 -25.78 17.25 -8.59
CA GLY A 157 -26.97 16.73 -9.25
C GLY A 157 -26.89 16.78 -10.78
N LEU A 158 -27.89 16.21 -11.44
CA LEU A 158 -27.96 16.24 -12.91
C LEU A 158 -27.65 17.65 -13.43
N TYR A 159 -26.74 17.73 -14.40
CA TYR A 159 -26.44 18.98 -15.08
C TYR A 159 -27.76 19.63 -15.49
N MET A 160 -28.05 20.81 -14.96
CA MET A 160 -29.19 21.60 -15.40
C MET A 160 -28.74 22.35 -16.65
N PRO A 161 -29.16 21.94 -17.86
CA PRO A 161 -28.82 22.68 -19.06
C PRO A 161 -29.45 24.06 -18.98
N LEU A 162 -28.76 25.06 -19.55
CA LEU A 162 -29.37 26.35 -19.80
C LEU A 162 -30.58 26.18 -20.74
N PRO A 163 -31.63 27.00 -20.60
CA PRO A 163 -32.73 27.00 -21.56
C PRO A 163 -32.21 27.32 -22.97
N PHE A 164 -32.95 26.89 -23.99
CA PHE A 164 -32.55 27.15 -25.36
C PHE A 164 -32.72 28.66 -25.66
N PRO A 165 -31.70 29.35 -26.20
CA PRO A 165 -31.86 30.72 -26.64
C PRO A 165 -32.86 30.80 -27.80
N SER A 166 -33.76 31.77 -27.73
CA SER A 166 -34.85 32.04 -28.68
C SER A 166 -34.49 33.05 -29.77
N ALA A 167 -33.42 33.82 -29.58
CA ALA A 167 -32.90 34.78 -30.56
C ALA A 167 -31.35 34.79 -30.61
N PRO A 168 -30.75 35.26 -31.72
CA PRO A 168 -29.31 35.46 -31.79
C PRO A 168 -28.82 36.41 -30.68
N TRP A 169 -27.63 36.12 -30.12
CA TRP A 169 -26.97 36.91 -29.06
C TRP A 169 -27.62 36.89 -27.67
N GLU A 170 -28.61 36.02 -27.41
CA GLU A 170 -29.20 35.89 -26.07
C GLU A 170 -28.26 35.22 -25.07
N ASP A 171 -27.51 34.22 -25.52
CA ASP A 171 -26.49 33.54 -24.72
C ASP A 171 -25.12 33.71 -25.39
N GLN A 172 -24.17 34.32 -24.66
CA GLN A 172 -22.79 34.46 -25.08
C GLN A 172 -21.87 33.88 -24.01
N SER A 173 -21.13 32.83 -24.36
CA SER A 173 -20.03 32.31 -23.56
C SER A 173 -18.70 32.70 -24.21
N MET A 174 -17.69 32.93 -23.38
CA MET A 174 -16.31 33.16 -23.80
C MET A 174 -15.41 32.27 -22.97
N ASP A 175 -14.50 31.58 -23.65
CA ASP A 175 -13.45 30.79 -23.02
C ASP A 175 -12.10 31.36 -23.49
N LEU A 176 -11.09 31.30 -22.62
CA LEU A 176 -9.76 31.81 -22.91
C LEU A 176 -8.80 30.63 -23.06
N ILE A 177 -8.12 30.56 -24.20
CA ILE A 177 -7.05 29.61 -24.40
C ILE A 177 -5.75 30.26 -23.93
N LEU A 178 -5.27 29.82 -22.78
CA LEU A 178 -4.02 30.29 -22.19
C LEU A 178 -2.81 29.51 -22.75
N VAL A 179 -1.62 30.12 -22.62
CA VAL A 179 -0.31 29.49 -22.91
C VAL A 179 -0.12 29.15 -24.39
N LEU A 180 -0.49 30.07 -25.28
CA LEU A 180 -0.17 29.95 -26.71
C LEU A 180 1.24 30.47 -27.01
N PRO A 181 1.90 29.96 -28.07
CA PRO A 181 3.16 30.54 -28.54
C PRO A 181 3.00 32.03 -28.84
N ARG A 182 3.90 32.84 -28.29
CA ARG A 182 3.81 34.30 -28.38
C ARG A 182 3.85 34.76 -29.85
N THR A 183 2.82 35.45 -30.28
CA THR A 183 2.76 36.03 -31.61
C THR A 183 3.80 37.13 -31.79
N ARG A 184 4.10 37.52 -33.04
CA ARG A 184 5.00 38.64 -33.35
C ARG A 184 4.55 39.98 -32.74
N ARG A 185 3.27 40.10 -32.36
CA ARG A 185 2.68 41.28 -31.70
C ARG A 185 2.63 41.16 -30.18
N GLY A 186 3.11 40.05 -29.61
CA GLY A 186 3.25 39.88 -28.15
C GLY A 186 2.11 39.15 -27.45
N HIS A 187 1.01 38.80 -28.14
CA HIS A 187 -0.12 38.07 -27.56
C HIS A 187 0.15 36.56 -27.49
N ASP A 188 -0.31 35.94 -26.40
CA ASP A 188 -0.16 34.51 -26.04
C ASP A 188 -1.46 33.93 -25.44
N ILE A 189 -2.57 34.65 -25.57
CA ILE A 189 -3.92 34.28 -25.13
C ILE A 189 -4.90 34.62 -26.24
N VAL A 190 -5.89 33.76 -26.49
CA VAL A 190 -7.00 33.96 -27.44
C VAL A 190 -8.31 33.70 -26.74
#